data_AF-A0A5C4UF94-F1
#
_entry.id   AF-A0A5C4UF94-F1
#
_cell.length_a   1.000
_cell.length_b   1.000
_cell.length_c   1.000
_cell.angle_alpha   90.00
_cell.angle_beta   90.00
_cell.angle_gamma   90.00
#
_symmetry.space_group_name_H-M   'P 1'
#
loop_
_entity.id
_entity.type
_entity.pdbx_description
1 polymer ?
#
loop_
_entity_poly.entity_id
_entity_poly.type
_entity_poly.pdbx_seq_one_letter_code
_entity_poly.pdbx_strand_id
1 'polypeptide(L)'
;AVELRNRLGAATGERLPATLVFDYPTPSALADYLHTQLLGDQKDESTSLATPALAELDSLEAALAATPPDGAGRSRLVKRLQGILWKLDNARDTSETAVRQDAIESASHDEMLALMEKELGID
;
A
#
# COMPACT_ATOMS: atom_id res chain seq x y z
N ALA A 1 -11.06 -17.52 -21.69
CA ALA A 1 -10.56 -17.97 -20.37
C ALA A 1 -9.04 -18.07 -20.32
N VAL A 2 -8.41 -18.87 -21.18
CA VAL A 2 -6.94 -19.10 -21.19
C VAL A 2 -6.12 -17.84 -21.49
N GLU A 3 -6.59 -16.98 -22.40
CA GLU A 3 -5.88 -15.75 -22.77
C GLU A 3 -5.92 -14.68 -21.68
N LEU A 4 -7.05 -14.58 -20.95
CA LEU A 4 -7.15 -13.74 -19.75
C LEU A 4 -6.19 -14.24 -18.67
N ARG A 5 -6.16 -15.55 -18.39
CA ARG A 5 -5.21 -16.17 -17.45
C ARG A 5 -3.75 -15.90 -17.84
N ASN A 6 -3.40 -16.03 -19.11
CA ASN A 6 -2.04 -15.79 -19.59
C ASN A 6 -1.62 -14.33 -19.42
N ARG A 7 -2.51 -13.39 -19.77
CA ARG A 7 -2.27 -11.96 -19.57
C ARG A 7 -2.14 -11.60 -18.10
N LEU A 8 -2.96 -12.23 -17.25
CA LEU A 8 -2.97 -11.98 -15.82
C LEU A 8 -1.72 -12.55 -15.14
N GLY A 9 -1.35 -13.79 -15.45
CA GLY A 9 -0.10 -14.40 -14.97
C GLY A 9 1.15 -13.66 -15.46
N ALA A 10 1.13 -13.13 -16.69
CA ALA A 10 2.22 -12.28 -17.19
C ALA A 10 2.29 -10.92 -16.47
N ALA A 11 1.15 -10.34 -16.08
CA ALA A 11 1.09 -9.07 -15.38
C ALA A 11 1.44 -9.19 -13.89
N THR A 12 1.14 -10.33 -13.26
CA THR A 12 1.35 -10.55 -11.82
C THR A 12 2.61 -11.36 -11.50
N GLY A 13 3.28 -11.95 -12.50
CA GLY A 13 4.42 -12.85 -12.30
C GLY A 13 4.05 -14.22 -11.72
N GLU A 14 2.75 -14.49 -11.55
CA GLU A 14 2.23 -15.66 -10.85
C GLU A 14 1.78 -16.77 -11.80
N ARG A 15 2.03 -18.03 -11.40
CA ARG A 15 1.63 -19.21 -12.19
C ARG A 15 0.18 -19.58 -11.86
N LEU A 16 -0.76 -18.87 -12.46
CA LEU A 16 -2.20 -19.06 -12.20
C LEU A 16 -2.70 -20.44 -12.71
N PRO A 17 -3.27 -21.31 -11.85
CA PRO A 17 -3.85 -22.58 -12.27
C PRO A 17 -4.99 -22.42 -13.27
N ALA A 18 -5.15 -23.42 -14.16
CA ALA A 18 -6.15 -23.37 -15.23
C ALA A 18 -7.61 -23.43 -14.74
N THR A 19 -7.83 -23.86 -13.49
CA THR A 19 -9.16 -23.99 -12.88
C THR A 19 -9.67 -22.68 -12.28
N LEU A 20 -8.83 -21.66 -12.11
CA LEU A 20 -9.18 -20.39 -11.47
C LEU A 20 -10.42 -19.70 -12.04
N VAL A 21 -10.61 -19.78 -13.37
CA VAL A 21 -11.77 -19.17 -14.04
C VAL A 21 -13.07 -19.93 -13.72
N PHE A 22 -12.97 -21.21 -13.36
CA PHE A 22 -14.11 -22.04 -12.93
C PHE A 22 -14.38 -21.89 -11.42
N ASP A 23 -13.32 -21.78 -10.62
CA ASP A 23 -13.42 -21.60 -9.17
C ASP A 23 -13.91 -20.18 -8.79
N TYR A 24 -13.56 -19.19 -9.62
CA TYR A 24 -13.92 -17.77 -9.46
C TYR A 24 -14.60 -17.25 -10.74
N PRO A 25 -15.89 -17.60 -10.95
CA PRO A 25 -16.60 -17.33 -12.21
C PRO A 25 -16.93 -15.85 -12.43
N THR A 26 -16.79 -15.01 -11.39
CA THR A 26 -16.99 -13.57 -11.50
C THR A 26 -15.66 -12.81 -11.50
N PRO A 27 -15.55 -11.72 -12.27
CA PRO A 27 -14.35 -10.89 -12.27
C PRO A 27 -13.98 -10.35 -10.87
N SER A 28 -14.97 -10.07 -10.03
CA SER A 28 -14.75 -9.61 -8.65
C SER A 28 -14.10 -10.69 -7.80
N ALA A 29 -14.61 -11.93 -7.84
CA ALA A 29 -14.08 -13.02 -7.04
C ALA A 29 -12.65 -13.40 -7.46
N LEU A 30 -12.35 -13.30 -8.76
CA LEU A 30 -10.99 -13.50 -9.28
C LEU A 30 -10.05 -12.37 -8.84
N ALA A 31 -10.52 -11.12 -8.85
CA ALA A 31 -9.74 -9.97 -8.38
C ALA A 31 -9.43 -10.07 -6.88
N ASP A 32 -10.40 -10.49 -6.07
CA ASP A 32 -10.21 -10.69 -4.63
C ASP A 32 -9.19 -11.80 -4.34
N TYR A 33 -9.27 -12.93 -5.05
CA TYR A 33 -8.29 -14.01 -4.94
C TYR A 33 -6.86 -13.55 -5.25
N LEU A 34 -6.69 -12.80 -6.35
CA LEU A 34 -5.38 -12.29 -6.74
C LEU A 34 -4.86 -11.24 -5.77
N HIS A 35 -5.74 -10.38 -5.26
CA HIS A 35 -5.38 -9.40 -4.25
C HIS A 35 -4.82 -10.08 -2.98
N THR A 36 -5.45 -11.18 -2.53
CA THR A 36 -4.96 -11.94 -1.38
C THR A 36 -3.64 -12.65 -1.68
N GLN A 37 -3.47 -13.23 -2.87
CA GLN A 37 -2.22 -13.91 -3.24
C GLN A 37 -1.04 -12.96 -3.39
N LEU A 38 -1.24 -11.78 -3.99
CA LEU A 38 -0.17 -10.83 -4.30
C LEU A 38 0.25 -9.99 -3.08
N LEU A 39 -0.70 -9.61 -2.23
CA LEU A 39 -0.39 -8.80 -1.05
C LEU A 39 -0.06 -9.67 0.18
N GLY A 40 -0.32 -10.97 0.12
CA GLY A 40 -0.25 -11.85 1.29
C GLY A 40 -1.19 -11.40 2.41
N ASP A 41 -1.16 -12.14 3.52
CA ASP A 41 -1.93 -11.86 4.74
C ASP A 41 -1.53 -10.53 5.45
N GLN A 42 -0.69 -9.71 4.81
CA GLN A 42 -0.26 -8.38 5.27
C GLN A 42 -1.42 -7.41 5.53
N LYS A 43 -2.61 -7.75 5.03
CA LYS A 43 -3.85 -7.00 5.29
C LYS A 43 -4.22 -7.00 6.77
N ASP A 44 -3.80 -8.01 7.54
CA ASP A 44 -4.18 -8.12 8.95
C ASP A 44 -3.24 -7.36 9.90
N GLU A 45 -1.92 -7.36 9.71
CA GLU A 45 -1.01 -6.60 10.59
C GLU A 45 -1.11 -5.08 10.40
N SER A 46 -1.13 -4.61 9.15
CA SER A 46 -1.18 -3.17 8.86
C SER A 46 -2.53 -2.54 9.23
N THR A 47 -3.62 -3.27 9.03
CA THR A 47 -4.98 -2.81 9.41
C THR A 47 -5.16 -2.89 10.93
N SER A 48 -4.62 -3.92 11.59
CA SER A 48 -4.69 -4.09 13.05
C SER A 48 -3.97 -2.95 13.79
N LEU A 49 -2.78 -2.54 13.34
CA LEU A 49 -2.05 -1.42 13.95
C LEU A 49 -2.67 -0.05 13.67
N ALA A 50 -3.36 0.13 12.54
CA ALA A 50 -4.04 1.37 12.19
C ALA A 50 -5.36 1.56 12.96
N THR A 51 -6.02 0.47 13.37
CA THR A 51 -7.32 0.48 14.07
C THR A 51 -7.32 1.33 15.35
N PRO A 52 -6.37 1.19 16.30
CA PRO A 52 -6.35 2.04 17.50
C PRO A 52 -6.06 3.52 17.18
N ALA A 53 -5.22 3.80 16.19
CA ALA A 53 -4.91 5.17 15.78
C ALA A 53 -6.12 5.89 15.15
N LEU A 54 -6.96 5.17 14.41
CA LEU A 54 -8.20 5.69 13.84
C LEU A 54 -9.24 6.01 14.94
N ALA A 55 -9.36 5.16 15.95
CA ALA A 55 -10.25 5.42 17.09
C ALA A 55 -9.87 6.68 17.89
N GLU A 56 -8.56 6.95 18.04
CA GLU A 56 -8.08 8.19 18.66
C GLU A 56 -8.38 9.44 17.80
N LEU A 57 -8.38 9.32 16.47
CA LEU A 57 -8.79 10.39 15.57
C LEU A 57 -10.28 10.69 15.69
N ASP A 58 -11.13 9.67 15.79
CA ASP A 58 -12.58 9.85 16.01
C ASP A 58 -12.86 10.55 17.36
N SER A 59 -12.13 10.19 18.41
CA SER A 59 -12.19 10.85 19.72
C SER A 59 -11.76 12.32 19.64
N LEU A 60 -10.69 12.61 18.90
CA LEU A 60 -10.23 13.97 18.65
C LEU A 60 -11.26 14.78 17.86
N GLU A 61 -11.87 14.20 16.83
CA GLU A 61 -12.93 14.85 16.04
C GLU A 61 -14.13 15.20 16.92
N ALA A 62 -14.58 14.27 17.77
CA ALA A 62 -15.66 14.51 18.72
C ALA A 62 -15.33 15.65 19.71
N ALA A 63 -14.10 15.71 20.23
CA ALA A 63 -13.65 16.77 21.13
C ALA A 63 -13.60 18.15 20.44
N LEU A 64 -13.18 18.17 19.17
CA LEU A 64 -13.17 19.38 18.33
C LEU A 64 -14.59 19.87 18.00
N ALA A 65 -15.54 18.96 17.78
CA ALA A 65 -16.94 19.30 17.54
C ALA A 65 -17.62 19.87 18.80
N ALA A 66 -17.26 19.37 19.99
CA ALA A 66 -17.83 19.80 21.27
C ALA A 66 -17.29 21.16 21.77
N THR A 67 -16.18 21.64 21.23
CA THR A 67 -15.54 22.90 21.65
C THR A 67 -15.70 23.96 20.55
N PRO A 68 -16.46 25.06 20.74
CA PRO A 68 -16.54 26.11 19.74
C PRO A 68 -15.16 26.77 19.60
N PRO A 69 -14.45 26.60 18.47
CA PRO A 69 -13.13 27.17 18.34
C PRO A 69 -13.29 28.66 18.04
N ASP A 70 -12.75 29.51 18.91
CA ASP A 70 -12.44 30.88 18.54
C ASP A 70 -11.47 30.89 17.33
N GLY A 71 -11.43 31.97 16.56
CA GLY A 71 -10.61 32.02 15.34
C GLY A 71 -9.12 31.73 15.58
N ALA A 72 -8.62 32.06 16.78
CA ALA A 72 -7.26 31.79 17.23
C ALA A 72 -7.01 30.31 17.60
N GLY A 73 -7.98 29.65 18.26
CA GLY A 73 -7.96 28.22 18.54
C GLY A 73 -7.98 27.38 17.26
N ARG A 74 -8.87 27.72 16.32
CA ARG A 74 -8.97 27.03 15.02
C ARG A 74 -7.63 27.08 14.26
N SER A 75 -6.99 28.24 14.20
CA SER A 75 -5.71 28.42 13.50
C SER A 75 -4.57 27.60 14.12
N ARG A 76 -4.53 27.47 15.45
CA ARG A 76 -3.55 26.62 16.15
C ARG A 76 -3.79 25.13 15.88
N LEU A 77 -5.05 24.71 15.87
CA LEU A 77 -5.44 23.33 15.57
C LEU A 77 -5.05 22.92 14.16
N VAL A 78 -5.37 23.75 13.16
CA VAL A 78 -4.99 23.50 11.76
C VAL A 78 -3.49 23.35 11.60
N LYS A 79 -2.68 24.23 12.22
CA LYS A 79 -1.21 24.13 12.17
C LYS A 79 -0.70 22.82 12.79
N ARG A 80 -1.30 22.39 13.91
CA ARG A 80 -0.90 21.13 14.55
C ARG A 80 -1.24 19.92 13.68
N LEU A 81 -2.43 19.90 13.07
CA LEU A 81 -2.86 18.82 12.16
C LEU A 81 -1.98 18.76 10.90
N GLN A 82 -1.67 19.90 10.28
CA GLN A 82 -0.75 19.97 9.14
C GLN A 82 0.64 19.40 9.49
N GLY A 83 1.15 19.70 10.69
CA GLY A 83 2.41 19.13 11.16
C GLY A 83 2.36 17.62 11.39
N ILE A 84 1.21 17.07 11.81
CA ILE A 84 1.01 15.62 11.93
C ILE A 84 0.97 14.97 10.55
N LEU A 85 0.27 15.56 9.58
CA LEU A 85 0.21 15.05 8.21
C LEU A 85 1.59 14.97 7.57
N TRP A 86 2.40 16.02 7.68
CA TRP A 86 3.77 16.02 7.16
C TRP A 86 4.64 14.91 7.79
N LYS A 87 4.48 14.65 9.09
CA LYS A 87 5.22 13.56 9.75
C LYS A 87 4.80 12.19 9.25
N LEU A 88 3.50 11.99 9.01
CA LEU A 88 2.98 10.72 8.51
C LEU A 88 3.42 10.46 7.07
N ASP A 89 3.43 11.49 6.23
CA ASP A 89 3.91 11.44 4.85
C ASP A 89 5.38 11.00 4.80
N ASN A 90 6.25 11.65 5.56
CA ASN A 90 7.67 11.28 5.62
C ASN A 90 7.91 9.88 6.23
N ALA A 91 7.06 9.42 7.15
CA ALA A 91 7.19 8.07 7.71
C ALA A 91 6.91 7.00 6.64
N ARG A 92 5.97 7.25 5.72
CA ARG A 92 5.73 6.38 4.56
C ARG A 92 6.92 6.40 3.60
N ASP A 93 7.44 7.59 3.29
CA ASP A 93 8.62 7.73 2.41
C ASP A 93 9.84 7.02 2.98
N THR A 94 10.04 7.08 4.30
CA THR A 94 11.15 6.36 4.98
C THR A 94 10.98 4.84 4.85
N SER A 95 9.75 4.34 5.01
CA SER A 95 9.45 2.90 4.86
C SER A 95 9.63 2.43 3.42
N GLU A 96 9.18 3.23 2.45
CA GLU A 96 9.34 2.95 1.02
C GLU A 96 10.81 3.01 0.57
N THR A 97 11.58 3.95 1.13
CA THR A 97 13.02 4.05 0.90
C THR A 97 13.78 2.87 1.51
N ALA A 98 13.38 2.43 2.72
CA ALA A 98 13.96 1.24 3.36
C ALA A 98 13.68 -0.04 2.56
N VAL A 99 12.45 -0.24 2.09
CA VAL A 99 12.10 -1.41 1.24
C VAL A 99 12.86 -1.40 -0.09
N ARG A 100 13.02 -0.22 -0.73
CA ARG A 100 13.84 -0.09 -1.94
C ARG A 100 15.31 -0.39 -1.67
N GLN A 101 15.86 0.09 -0.55
CA GLN A 101 17.24 -0.15 -0.15
C GLN A 101 17.48 -1.64 0.14
N ASP A 102 16.58 -2.28 0.88
CA ASP A 102 16.63 -3.73 1.14
C ASP A 102 16.56 -4.53 -0.17
N ALA A 103 15.75 -4.11 -1.15
CA ALA A 103 15.68 -4.74 -2.47
C ALA A 103 16.99 -4.59 -3.26
N ILE A 104 17.70 -3.46 -3.15
CA ILE A 104 18.99 -3.22 -3.80
C ILE A 104 20.10 -4.05 -3.12
N GLU A 105 20.07 -4.20 -1.80
CA GLU A 105 21.07 -4.98 -1.03
C GLU A 105 20.86 -6.49 -1.14
N SER A 106 19.61 -6.96 -1.28
CA SER A 106 19.26 -8.37 -1.37
C SER A 106 19.20 -8.93 -2.79
N ALA A 107 19.17 -8.07 -3.81
CA ALA A 107 19.15 -8.49 -5.20
C ALA A 107 20.42 -9.28 -5.58
N SER A 108 20.21 -10.36 -6.33
CA SER A 108 21.31 -11.11 -6.96
C SER A 108 22.09 -10.18 -7.91
N HIS A 109 23.40 -10.44 -8.09
CA HIS A 109 24.23 -9.64 -9.02
C HIS A 109 23.63 -9.54 -10.43
N ASP A 110 22.96 -10.59 -10.90
CA ASP A 110 22.28 -10.60 -12.20
C ASP A 110 20.99 -9.75 -12.21
N GLU A 111 20.27 -9.66 -11.09
CA GLU A 111 19.07 -8.83 -10.94
C GLU A 111 19.44 -7.35 -10.81
N MET A 112 20.56 -7.06 -10.14
CA MET A 112 21.15 -5.73 -10.05
C MET A 112 21.55 -5.20 -11.43
N LEU A 113 22.11 -6.05 -12.29
CA LEU A 113 22.48 -5.70 -13.67
C LEU A 113 21.24 -5.40 -14.53
N ALA A 114 20.18 -6.21 -14.41
CA ALA A 114 18.92 -5.98 -15.13
C ALA A 114 18.20 -4.69 -14.70
N LEU A 115 18.27 -4.31 -13.42
CA LEU A 115 17.67 -3.07 -12.91
C LEU A 115 18.37 -1.82 -13.47
N MET A 116 19.70 -1.84 -13.58
CA MET A 116 20.50 -0.75 -14.16
C MET A 116 20.27 -0.60 -15.67
N GLU A 117 20.09 -1.69 -16.39
CA GLU A 117 19.83 -1.70 -17.84
C GLU A 117 18.47 -1.06 -18.17
N LYS A 118 17.45 -1.32 -17.32
CA LYS A 118 16.10 -0.73 -17.43
C LYS A 118 16.06 0.77 -17.13
N GLU A 119 16.88 1.27 -16.21
CA GLU A 119 16.99 2.71 -15.90
C GLU A 119 17.79 3.48 -16.96
N LEU A 120 18.73 2.83 -17.66
CA LEU A 120 19.56 3.48 -18.67
C LEU A 120 18.91 3.52 -20.07
N GLY A 121 17.79 2.81 -20.27
CA GLY A 121 17.01 2.86 -21.51
C GLY A 121 17.78 2.40 -22.75
N ILE A 122 18.69 1.44 -22.59
CA ILE A 122 19.44 0.84 -23.69
C ILE A 122 18.85 -0.55 -23.94
N ASP A 123 18.03 -0.68 -24.97
CA ASP A 123 17.64 -1.97 -25.56
C ASP A 123 18.84 -2.63 -26.27
#